data_AF-A0A6A2WFI0-F1
#
_entry.id   AF-A0A6A2WFI0-F1
#
_cell.length_a   1.000
_cell.length_b   1.000
_cell.length_c   1.000
_cell.angle_alpha   90.00
_cell.angle_beta   90.00
_cell.angle_gamma   90.00
#
_symmetry.space_group_name_H-M   'P 1'
#
loop_
_entity.id
_entity.type
_entity.pdbx_description
1 polymer ?
#
loop_
_entity_poly.entity_id
_entity_poly.type
_entity_poly.pdbx_seq_one_letter_code
_entity_poly.pdbx_strand_id
1 'polypeptide(L)'
;MFTWLIRPESSQSSSPLQPISSFWIIDSASSQQTLTIESRSNQVTSEDCNNGWIYIRNLPSRFNLDLLNNCSEYPLFDDFCPYLANHGLGQKTHGRSHSWYRTDPLLLELIFHRRILECPCLTNDPDVANAIFLPYYAAIDSLRYLYGPDVNSSFQHGLDLFEFLQSDEPGIWERNMGHDHFLIMARPAWDFSQPLDNDPPIWGTSFLELPEFYNLTALVPEGRPWPLQEHAVPYPTSFHPQNLAYFEAWIQRVKRSRRTSLMLFAGGGGIGSTPNIRRSIRNECENSTINNITSNFNIIQRNGMYSKLCHMVDCSNGICEHDPIRFMKPMLQATFCLQPPGDTPTRRSTFDAITAGCIPVFFEELTAKLQYEWHLPADKYSEFSVFIPKEEVVFKG
;
A
#
# COMPACT_ATOMS: atom_id res chain seq x y z
N MET A 1 -16.26 6.33 1.07
CA MET A 1 -15.37 7.36 0.49
C MET A 1 -14.10 6.77 -0.14
N PHE A 2 -13.41 5.78 0.46
CA PHE A 2 -12.09 5.31 -0.03
C PHE A 2 -12.07 4.12 -1.03
N THR A 3 -13.22 3.54 -1.38
CA THR A 3 -13.32 2.39 -2.31
C THR A 3 -12.98 2.72 -3.78
N TRP A 4 -12.91 4.00 -4.15
CA TRP A 4 -12.58 4.46 -5.50
C TRP A 4 -11.08 4.44 -5.84
N LEU A 5 -10.20 4.39 -4.85
CA LEU A 5 -8.74 4.46 -5.08
C LEU A 5 -8.14 3.22 -5.76
N ILE A 6 -8.92 2.14 -5.98
CA ILE A 6 -8.40 0.84 -6.45
C ILE A 6 -9.20 0.22 -7.62
N ARG A 7 -10.37 0.75 -8.02
CA ARG A 7 -11.15 0.11 -9.10
C ARG A 7 -10.79 0.65 -10.48
N PRO A 8 -10.35 -0.19 -11.42
CA PRO A 8 -10.60 0.08 -12.82
C PRO A 8 -12.10 -0.18 -13.08
N GLU A 9 -12.79 0.78 -13.69
CA GLU A 9 -14.21 0.69 -14.03
C GLU A 9 -14.50 -0.61 -14.80
N SER A 10 -15.35 -1.47 -14.22
CA SER A 10 -15.99 -2.55 -14.97
C SER A 10 -17.47 -2.21 -15.13
N SER A 11 -17.87 -1.97 -16.38
CA SER A 11 -19.26 -1.80 -16.77
C SER A 11 -20.02 -3.12 -16.54
N GLN A 12 -20.95 -3.13 -15.59
CA GLN A 12 -22.02 -4.13 -15.54
C GLN A 12 -23.28 -3.56 -16.18
N SER A 13 -23.77 -4.22 -17.23
CA SER A 13 -25.19 -4.57 -17.28
C SER A 13 -25.35 -5.84 -18.11
N SER A 14 -25.89 -6.88 -17.48
CA SER A 14 -26.35 -8.09 -18.12
C SER A 14 -27.75 -8.39 -17.60
N SER A 15 -28.71 -8.40 -18.51
CA SER A 15 -30.09 -8.88 -18.31
C SER A 15 -30.76 -9.02 -19.69
N PRO A 16 -31.75 -9.93 -19.85
CA PRO A 16 -31.62 -11.01 -20.80
C PRO A 16 -32.43 -10.86 -22.09
N LEU A 17 -31.99 -11.66 -23.08
CA LEU A 17 -32.55 -11.87 -24.41
C LEU A 17 -34.06 -12.18 -24.41
N GLN A 18 -34.80 -11.52 -25.31
CA GLN A 18 -35.95 -12.09 -26.01
C GLN A 18 -35.80 -11.86 -27.52
N PRO A 19 -36.18 -12.82 -28.38
CA PRO A 19 -35.99 -12.70 -29.82
C PRO A 19 -37.28 -12.17 -30.48
N ILE A 20 -37.16 -11.11 -31.29
CA ILE A 20 -38.18 -10.79 -32.29
C ILE A 20 -37.51 -10.78 -33.66
N SER A 21 -37.93 -11.76 -34.45
CA SER A 21 -37.74 -11.86 -35.89
C SER A 21 -38.56 -10.79 -36.62
N SER A 22 -37.95 -10.09 -37.57
CA SER A 22 -38.55 -9.86 -38.90
C SER A 22 -37.64 -9.01 -39.79
N PHE A 23 -37.32 -9.61 -40.93
CA PHE A 23 -36.91 -9.04 -42.22
C PHE A 23 -37.35 -7.60 -42.49
N TRP A 24 -36.45 -6.78 -43.07
CA TRP A 24 -36.73 -5.98 -44.28
C TRP A 24 -35.44 -5.74 -45.09
N ILE A 25 -35.65 -5.61 -46.39
CA ILE A 25 -34.71 -5.66 -47.51
C ILE A 25 -34.10 -4.27 -47.79
N ILE A 26 -32.80 -4.28 -48.10
CA ILE A 26 -31.99 -3.44 -49.02
C ILE A 26 -32.58 -2.08 -49.42
N ASP A 27 -31.83 -1.01 -49.14
CA ASP A 27 -31.54 -0.01 -50.18
C ASP A 27 -30.16 0.64 -49.97
N SER A 28 -29.40 0.64 -51.05
CA SER A 28 -28.05 1.16 -51.18
C SER A 28 -28.07 2.63 -51.56
N ALA A 29 -27.49 3.50 -50.73
CA ALA A 29 -27.10 4.84 -51.13
C ALA A 29 -25.80 5.26 -50.43
N SER A 30 -24.76 5.43 -51.25
CA SER A 30 -23.45 5.96 -50.88
C SER A 30 -23.57 7.41 -50.41
N SER A 31 -23.15 7.68 -49.18
CA SER A 31 -22.92 9.03 -48.66
C SER A 31 -21.70 8.97 -47.75
N GLN A 32 -20.59 9.55 -48.22
CA GLN A 32 -19.38 9.76 -47.43
C GLN A 32 -19.71 10.63 -46.22
N GLN A 33 -19.69 10.06 -45.02
CA GLN A 33 -19.69 10.82 -43.77
C GLN A 33 -18.35 10.63 -43.07
N THR A 34 -17.63 11.75 -43.00
CA THR A 34 -16.44 11.98 -42.21
C THR A 34 -16.71 11.57 -40.76
N LEU A 35 -16.04 10.53 -40.27
CA LEU A 35 -16.05 10.16 -38.86
C LEU A 35 -15.21 11.18 -38.08
N THR A 36 -15.84 12.27 -37.66
CA THR A 36 -15.35 13.07 -36.54
C THR A 36 -15.45 12.20 -35.30
N ILE A 37 -14.30 11.68 -34.86
CA ILE A 37 -14.15 11.09 -33.53
C ILE A 37 -14.21 12.26 -32.54
N GLU A 38 -15.42 12.65 -32.15
CA GLU A 38 -15.62 13.49 -30.98
C GLU A 38 -15.17 12.66 -29.77
N SER A 39 -14.03 13.06 -29.20
CA SER A 39 -13.60 12.63 -27.89
C SER A 39 -14.71 13.00 -26.90
N ARG A 40 -15.46 12.00 -26.45
CA ARG A 40 -16.37 12.13 -25.32
C ARG A 40 -15.52 12.49 -24.10
N SER A 41 -15.37 13.79 -23.85
CA SER A 41 -15.06 14.26 -22.50
C SER A 41 -16.29 13.91 -21.68
N ASN A 42 -16.22 12.84 -20.89
CA ASN A 42 -17.21 12.61 -19.84
C ASN A 42 -17.12 13.80 -18.88
N GLN A 43 -17.96 14.81 -19.10
CA GLN A 43 -18.21 15.83 -18.09
C GLN A 43 -18.82 15.09 -16.91
N VAL A 44 -18.06 14.99 -15.82
CA VAL A 44 -18.53 14.49 -14.54
C VAL A 44 -19.74 15.34 -14.16
N THR A 45 -20.90 14.71 -14.09
CA THR A 45 -22.14 15.38 -13.69
C THR A 45 -22.16 15.46 -12.16
N SER A 46 -22.89 16.44 -11.59
CA SER A 46 -23.02 16.55 -10.12
C SER A 46 -23.59 15.27 -9.46
N GLU A 47 -24.28 14.43 -10.23
CA GLU A 47 -24.83 13.15 -9.78
C GLU A 47 -23.73 12.09 -9.52
N ASP A 48 -22.57 12.21 -10.16
CA ASP A 48 -21.46 11.24 -10.00
C ASP A 48 -20.74 11.41 -8.65
N CYS A 49 -20.84 12.60 -8.05
CA CYS A 49 -20.18 12.95 -6.78
C CYS A 49 -21.13 12.89 -5.57
N ASN A 50 -22.24 12.16 -5.67
CA ASN A 50 -23.18 11.94 -4.57
C ASN A 50 -22.53 11.29 -3.32
N ASN A 51 -21.36 10.65 -3.48
CA ASN A 51 -20.58 10.07 -2.38
C ASN A 51 -19.69 11.09 -1.64
N GLY A 52 -19.77 12.36 -2.02
CA GLY A 52 -19.18 13.50 -1.33
C GLY A 52 -18.05 14.19 -2.09
N TRP A 53 -17.89 15.48 -1.80
CA TRP A 53 -16.84 16.34 -2.36
C TRP A 53 -15.62 16.37 -1.44
N ILE A 54 -14.44 16.50 -2.05
CA ILE A 54 -13.18 16.67 -1.33
C ILE A 54 -12.62 18.06 -1.62
N TYR A 55 -12.26 18.78 -0.58
CA TYR A 55 -11.45 19.99 -0.67
C TYR A 55 -10.00 19.66 -0.34
N ILE A 56 -9.05 20.19 -1.10
CA ILE A 56 -7.63 20.05 -0.80
C ILE A 56 -7.20 21.34 -0.09
N ARG A 57 -6.77 21.22 1.16
CA ARG A 57 -6.29 22.37 1.92
C ARG A 57 -5.01 22.90 1.28
N ASN A 58 -5.00 24.19 0.94
CA ASN A 58 -3.81 24.86 0.45
C ASN A 58 -2.80 25.02 1.59
N LEU A 59 -1.73 24.22 1.57
CA LEU A 59 -0.64 24.31 2.54
C LEU A 59 0.61 24.93 1.88
N PRO A 60 1.37 25.77 2.58
CA PRO A 60 2.70 26.20 2.14
C PRO A 60 3.60 25.01 1.81
N SER A 61 4.45 25.17 0.79
CA SER A 61 5.30 24.09 0.26
C SER A 61 6.26 23.49 1.29
N ARG A 62 6.59 24.22 2.37
CA ARG A 62 7.37 23.74 3.52
C ARG A 62 6.79 22.49 4.18
N PHE A 63 5.48 22.27 4.05
CA PHE A 63 4.78 21.09 4.59
C PHE A 63 4.75 19.91 3.60
N ASN A 64 5.20 20.10 2.35
CA ASN A 64 5.18 19.04 1.34
C ASN A 64 6.38 19.09 0.39
N LEU A 65 6.26 19.76 -0.75
CA LEU A 65 7.19 19.66 -1.86
C LEU A 65 8.59 20.16 -1.50
N ASP A 66 8.73 21.11 -0.57
CA ASP A 66 10.05 21.58 -0.15
C ASP A 66 10.82 20.53 0.65
N LEU A 67 10.10 19.63 1.35
CA LEU A 67 10.71 18.48 2.05
C LEU A 67 11.37 17.50 1.06
N LEU A 68 10.99 17.55 -0.23
CA LEU A 68 11.56 16.70 -1.27
C LEU A 68 12.79 17.33 -1.94
N ASN A 69 13.03 18.62 -1.78
CA ASN A 69 14.15 19.31 -2.44
C ASN A 69 15.51 18.79 -1.96
N ASN A 70 15.61 18.39 -0.69
CA ASN A 70 16.82 17.87 -0.06
C ASN A 70 16.77 16.33 0.13
N CYS A 71 16.16 15.62 -0.81
CA CYS A 71 15.99 14.15 -0.78
C CYS A 71 17.30 13.34 -0.65
N SER A 72 18.46 13.97 -0.87
CA SER A 72 19.79 13.36 -0.71
C SER A 72 20.47 13.69 0.63
N GLU A 73 19.89 14.54 1.48
CA GLU A 73 20.56 15.08 2.68
C GLU A 73 20.08 14.44 3.99
N TYR A 74 19.12 13.50 3.93
CA TYR A 74 18.61 12.86 5.14
C TYR A 74 19.64 11.88 5.73
N PRO A 75 19.99 12.00 7.03
CA PRO A 75 21.19 11.42 7.63
C PRO A 75 21.26 9.88 7.71
N LEU A 76 20.21 9.15 7.30
CA LEU A 76 20.15 7.68 7.37
C LEU A 76 19.57 7.00 6.11
N PHE A 77 19.27 7.75 5.05
CA PHE A 77 18.79 7.15 3.80
C PHE A 77 19.91 7.09 2.75
N ASP A 78 19.94 5.99 1.99
CA ASP A 78 20.48 6.06 0.63
C ASP A 78 19.67 7.13 -0.13
N ASP A 79 20.34 7.95 -0.94
CA ASP A 79 19.72 8.98 -1.79
C ASP A 79 18.37 8.49 -2.36
N PHE A 80 17.25 9.03 -1.85
CA PHE A 80 15.91 8.62 -2.27
C PHE A 80 15.38 9.47 -3.42
N CYS A 81 16.14 10.48 -3.87
CA CYS A 81 15.80 11.29 -5.04
C CYS A 81 15.45 10.45 -6.29
N PRO A 82 16.11 9.30 -6.59
CA PRO A 82 15.74 8.44 -7.70
C PRO A 82 14.28 7.95 -7.67
N TYR A 83 13.66 7.91 -6.49
CA TYR A 83 12.28 7.42 -6.29
C TYR A 83 11.22 8.52 -6.48
N LEU A 84 11.62 9.79 -6.61
CA LEU A 84 10.71 10.90 -6.95
C LEU A 84 10.19 10.85 -8.40
N ALA A 85 10.90 10.13 -9.28
CA ALA A 85 10.52 9.99 -10.69
C ALA A 85 9.09 9.45 -10.85
N ASN A 86 8.43 9.82 -11.95
CA ASN A 86 7.06 9.40 -12.25
C ASN A 86 6.07 9.73 -11.11
N HIS A 87 6.19 10.91 -10.51
CA HIS A 87 5.35 11.39 -9.40
C HIS A 87 5.39 10.46 -8.17
N GLY A 88 6.59 10.06 -7.75
CA GLY A 88 6.80 9.22 -6.57
C GLY A 88 6.70 7.71 -6.80
N LEU A 89 6.39 7.24 -8.02
CA LEU A 89 6.44 5.80 -8.33
C LEU A 89 7.89 5.29 -8.47
N GLY A 90 8.86 6.18 -8.66
CA GLY A 90 10.25 5.86 -8.91
C GLY A 90 10.55 5.46 -10.35
N GLN A 91 11.79 5.08 -10.62
CA GLN A 91 12.23 4.68 -11.96
C GLN A 91 11.57 3.39 -12.42
N LYS A 92 11.33 3.25 -13.73
CA LYS A 92 10.84 1.98 -14.29
C LYS A 92 11.85 0.86 -14.05
N THR A 93 11.36 -0.34 -13.71
CA THR A 93 12.24 -1.51 -13.50
C THR A 93 13.01 -1.90 -14.76
N HIS A 94 12.41 -1.64 -15.93
CA HIS A 94 12.99 -1.84 -17.26
C HIS A 94 12.43 -0.77 -18.21
N GLY A 95 13.20 -0.34 -19.23
CA GLY A 95 12.80 0.74 -20.13
C GLY A 95 11.49 0.49 -20.91
N ARG A 96 11.15 -0.78 -21.14
CA ARG A 96 9.88 -1.21 -21.77
C ARG A 96 8.76 -1.53 -20.78
N SER A 97 8.98 -1.30 -19.49
CA SER A 97 7.95 -1.51 -18.47
C SER A 97 6.90 -0.40 -18.53
N HIS A 98 5.63 -0.79 -18.47
CA HIS A 98 4.48 0.13 -18.39
C HIS A 98 3.74 0.05 -17.06
N SER A 99 4.15 -0.87 -16.17
CA SER A 99 3.41 -1.15 -14.93
C SER A 99 4.31 -1.40 -13.73
N TRP A 100 5.62 -1.53 -13.93
CA TRP A 100 6.56 -1.88 -12.87
C TRP A 100 7.56 -0.76 -12.65
N TYR A 101 7.62 -0.29 -11.41
CA TYR A 101 8.47 0.80 -10.96
C TYR A 101 9.25 0.41 -9.71
N ARG A 102 10.35 1.10 -9.46
CA ARG A 102 11.16 1.00 -8.24
C ARG A 102 10.53 1.88 -7.16
N THR A 103 9.31 1.53 -6.77
CA THR A 103 8.51 2.28 -5.79
C THR A 103 9.09 2.12 -4.39
N ASP A 104 9.32 3.25 -3.73
CA ASP A 104 9.69 3.34 -2.33
C ASP A 104 8.42 3.54 -1.46
N PRO A 105 8.23 2.78 -0.36
CA PRO A 105 7.05 2.92 0.50
C PRO A 105 6.92 4.30 1.17
N LEU A 106 8.02 5.01 1.42
CA LEU A 106 8.03 6.34 2.02
C LEU A 106 7.38 7.39 1.12
N LEU A 107 7.26 7.10 -0.18
CA LEU A 107 6.74 8.04 -1.18
C LEU A 107 5.20 7.97 -1.27
N LEU A 108 4.53 7.20 -0.40
CA LEU A 108 3.07 7.05 -0.39
C LEU A 108 2.34 8.40 -0.30
N GLU A 109 2.86 9.35 0.48
CA GLU A 109 2.30 10.70 0.62
C GLU A 109 2.31 11.46 -0.72
N LEU A 110 3.44 11.45 -1.43
CA LEU A 110 3.57 12.06 -2.75
C LEU A 110 2.70 11.35 -3.79
N ILE A 111 2.68 10.01 -3.78
CA ILE A 111 1.85 9.20 -4.68
C ILE A 111 0.38 9.55 -4.47
N PHE A 112 -0.08 9.59 -3.22
CA PHE A 112 -1.47 9.91 -2.90
C PHE A 112 -1.82 11.34 -3.26
N HIS A 113 -0.96 12.30 -2.92
CA HIS A 113 -1.14 13.71 -3.28
C HIS A 113 -1.23 13.88 -4.81
N ARG A 114 -0.45 13.13 -5.60
CA ARG A 114 -0.63 13.16 -7.06
C ARG A 114 -1.97 12.55 -7.50
N ARG A 115 -2.38 11.43 -6.90
CA ARG A 115 -3.60 10.70 -7.28
C ARG A 115 -4.87 11.46 -6.94
N ILE A 116 -4.91 12.16 -5.80
CA ILE A 116 -6.11 12.88 -5.39
C ILE A 116 -6.42 14.05 -6.32
N LEU A 117 -5.42 14.65 -6.97
CA LEU A 117 -5.60 15.69 -7.98
C LEU A 117 -6.32 15.20 -9.24
N GLU A 118 -6.36 13.89 -9.47
CA GLU A 118 -7.07 13.25 -10.58
C GLU A 118 -8.51 12.83 -10.17
N CYS A 119 -8.91 13.11 -8.93
CA CYS A 119 -10.24 12.79 -8.44
C CYS A 119 -11.30 13.67 -9.13
N PRO A 120 -12.38 13.10 -9.68
CA PRO A 120 -13.44 13.87 -10.33
C PRO A 120 -14.25 14.73 -9.35
N CYS A 121 -14.26 14.37 -8.05
CA CYS A 121 -15.09 15.00 -7.03
C CYS A 121 -14.30 15.97 -6.14
N LEU A 122 -13.51 16.84 -6.76
CA LEU A 122 -12.83 17.94 -6.08
C LEU A 122 -13.70 19.20 -6.11
N THR A 123 -13.74 19.92 -5.00
CA THR A 123 -14.35 21.25 -4.89
C THR A 123 -13.28 22.28 -4.52
N ASN A 124 -13.47 23.51 -4.98
CA ASN A 124 -12.67 24.67 -4.55
C ASN A 124 -13.31 25.39 -3.35
N ASP A 125 -14.53 25.01 -2.97
CA ASP A 125 -15.27 25.57 -1.86
C ASP A 125 -15.23 24.59 -0.67
N PRO A 126 -14.55 24.92 0.44
CA PRO A 126 -14.50 24.06 1.62
C PRO A 126 -15.87 23.85 2.27
N ASP A 127 -16.83 24.78 2.11
CA ASP A 127 -18.13 24.73 2.77
C ASP A 127 -19.02 23.59 2.26
N VAL A 128 -18.84 23.18 1.01
CA VAL A 128 -19.55 22.05 0.39
C VAL A 128 -18.79 20.73 0.47
N ALA A 129 -17.55 20.74 0.97
CA ALA A 129 -16.71 19.56 1.07
C ALA A 129 -17.13 18.66 2.25
N ASN A 130 -17.19 17.36 1.99
CA ASN A 130 -17.44 16.33 3.00
C ASN A 130 -16.14 15.85 3.68
N ALA A 131 -15.00 16.05 3.02
CA ALA A 131 -13.69 15.76 3.57
C ALA A 131 -12.67 16.78 3.09
N ILE A 132 -11.71 17.09 3.95
CA ILE A 132 -10.62 18.04 3.70
C ILE A 132 -9.30 17.28 3.73
N PHE A 133 -8.64 17.19 2.59
CA PHE A 133 -7.33 16.57 2.50
C PHE A 133 -6.25 17.56 2.90
N LEU A 134 -5.39 17.18 3.84
CA LEU A 134 -4.18 17.90 4.21
C LEU A 134 -2.97 17.29 3.48
N PRO A 135 -2.41 17.95 2.45
CA PRO A 135 -1.20 17.49 1.77
C PRO A 135 0.06 17.78 2.61
N TYR A 136 0.16 17.19 3.80
CA TYR A 136 1.33 17.24 4.68
C TYR A 136 2.13 15.95 4.56
N TYR A 137 3.43 16.04 4.27
CA TYR A 137 4.31 14.87 4.13
C TYR A 137 4.95 14.52 5.49
N ALA A 138 4.11 14.09 6.43
CA ALA A 138 4.47 13.86 7.83
C ALA A 138 5.59 12.82 8.00
N ALA A 139 5.64 11.80 7.14
CA ALA A 139 6.66 10.77 7.19
C ALA A 139 8.04 11.24 6.71
N ILE A 140 8.08 12.21 5.80
CA ILE A 140 9.33 12.81 5.34
C ILE A 140 9.81 13.88 6.33
N ASP A 141 8.88 14.68 6.86
CA ASP A 141 9.19 15.66 7.92
C ASP A 141 9.66 14.96 9.21
N SER A 142 9.13 13.79 9.55
CA SER A 142 9.54 13.05 10.74
C SER A 142 11.01 12.62 10.73
N LEU A 143 11.64 12.52 9.55
CA LEU A 143 13.00 11.99 9.43
C LEU A 143 14.06 12.79 10.21
N ARG A 144 13.90 14.12 10.32
CA ARG A 144 14.82 14.95 11.11
C ARG A 144 14.72 14.69 12.61
N TYR A 145 13.56 14.21 13.08
CA TYR A 145 13.30 13.84 14.46
C TYR A 145 13.68 12.38 14.76
N LEU A 146 13.46 11.46 13.80
CA LEU A 146 13.77 10.04 13.99
C LEU A 146 15.27 9.74 13.87
N TYR A 147 15.96 10.48 13.01
CA TYR A 147 17.31 10.16 12.56
C TYR A 147 18.25 11.37 12.53
N GLY A 148 17.72 12.58 12.70
CA GLY A 148 18.45 13.83 12.56
C GLY A 148 18.75 14.51 13.90
N PRO A 149 19.17 15.78 13.86
CA PRO A 149 19.56 16.53 15.05
C PRO A 149 18.38 16.89 15.97
N ASP A 150 17.14 16.80 15.46
CA ASP A 150 15.93 17.27 16.14
C ASP A 150 15.30 16.18 17.04
N VAL A 151 15.98 15.07 17.32
CA VAL A 151 15.44 13.96 18.15
C VAL A 151 14.89 14.45 19.49
N ASN A 152 15.58 15.40 20.12
CA ASN A 152 15.19 15.98 21.41
C ASN A 152 13.94 16.88 21.35
N SER A 153 13.48 17.25 20.15
CA SER A 153 12.26 18.03 19.91
C SER A 153 11.21 17.23 19.13
N SER A 154 11.30 15.90 19.12
CA SER A 154 10.37 14.99 18.44
C SER A 154 8.90 15.14 18.87
N PHE A 155 8.65 15.66 20.08
CA PHE A 155 7.31 16.01 20.57
C PHE A 155 6.69 17.24 19.88
N GLN A 156 7.49 18.04 19.16
CA GLN A 156 7.03 19.23 18.43
C GLN A 156 6.59 18.93 16.99
N HIS A 157 6.82 17.71 16.50
CA HIS A 157 6.47 17.32 15.14
C HIS A 157 4.96 17.49 14.90
N GLY A 158 4.59 18.35 13.95
CA GLY A 158 3.20 18.69 13.61
C GLY A 158 2.67 20.00 14.19
N LEU A 159 3.30 20.57 15.24
CA LEU A 159 2.79 21.81 15.86
C LEU A 159 2.81 23.01 14.91
N ASP A 160 3.85 23.16 14.08
CA ASP A 160 3.94 24.22 13.07
C ASP A 160 2.84 24.09 12.00
N LEU A 161 2.42 22.86 11.66
CA LEU A 161 1.25 22.64 10.80
C LEU A 161 -0.02 23.12 11.49
N PHE A 162 -0.22 22.75 12.76
CA PHE A 162 -1.40 23.18 13.51
C PHE A 162 -1.48 24.70 13.66
N GLU A 163 -0.37 25.36 13.99
CA GLU A 163 -0.28 26.82 14.04
C GLU A 163 -0.66 27.48 12.69
N PHE A 164 -0.24 26.88 11.58
CA PHE A 164 -0.66 27.32 10.25
C PHE A 164 -2.18 27.14 10.04
N LEU A 165 -2.74 25.97 10.37
CA LEU A 165 -4.17 25.70 10.21
C LEU A 165 -5.06 26.63 11.06
N GLN A 166 -4.56 27.07 12.22
CA GLN A 166 -5.25 28.01 13.09
C GLN A 166 -5.12 29.48 12.66
N SER A 167 -4.14 29.82 11.82
CA SER A 167 -3.88 31.20 11.39
C SER A 167 -4.40 31.49 9.97
N ASP A 168 -4.26 30.53 9.06
CA ASP A 168 -4.77 30.60 7.71
C ASP A 168 -6.17 29.98 7.65
N GLU A 169 -7.16 30.75 7.22
CA GLU A 169 -8.57 30.33 7.09
C GLU A 169 -9.08 29.41 8.22
N PRO A 170 -9.01 29.83 9.51
CA PRO A 170 -9.29 28.96 10.65
C PRO A 170 -10.69 28.35 10.65
N GLY A 171 -11.67 29.03 10.03
CA GLY A 171 -13.03 28.53 9.89
C GLY A 171 -13.13 27.16 9.21
N ILE A 172 -12.19 26.83 8.33
CA ILE A 172 -12.13 25.52 7.66
C ILE A 172 -11.89 24.41 8.70
N TRP A 173 -10.97 24.63 9.65
CA TRP A 173 -10.69 23.69 10.73
C TRP A 173 -11.76 23.71 11.82
N GLU A 174 -12.14 24.91 12.28
CA GLU A 174 -13.06 25.13 13.40
C GLU A 174 -14.46 24.57 13.15
N ARG A 175 -14.93 24.57 11.90
CA ARG A 175 -16.27 24.10 11.51
C ARG A 175 -16.60 22.73 12.07
N ASN A 176 -15.64 21.80 11.98
CA ASN A 176 -15.79 20.41 12.43
C ASN A 176 -14.67 19.99 13.39
N MET A 177 -13.91 20.95 13.94
CA MET A 177 -12.78 20.72 14.85
C MET A 177 -11.82 19.62 14.34
N GLY A 178 -11.53 19.60 13.04
CA GLY A 178 -10.66 18.61 12.39
C GLY A 178 -11.30 17.26 12.05
N HIS A 179 -12.55 16.96 12.44
CA HIS A 179 -13.18 15.65 12.20
C HIS A 179 -13.41 15.27 10.74
N ASP A 180 -13.50 16.27 9.85
CA ASP A 180 -13.60 16.10 8.41
C ASP A 180 -12.24 16.20 7.71
N HIS A 181 -11.14 16.40 8.47
CA HIS A 181 -9.79 16.47 7.92
C HIS A 181 -9.14 15.10 7.91
N PHE A 182 -8.35 14.84 6.88
CA PHE A 182 -7.54 13.63 6.80
C PHE A 182 -6.19 13.88 6.13
N LEU A 183 -5.21 13.06 6.49
CA LEU A 183 -3.88 13.07 5.90
C LEU A 183 -3.36 11.65 5.69
N ILE A 184 -2.31 11.53 4.89
CA ILE A 184 -1.56 10.28 4.72
C ILE A 184 -0.26 10.39 5.48
N MET A 185 0.14 9.35 6.20
CA MET A 185 1.50 9.23 6.75
C MET A 185 2.15 8.00 6.16
N ALA A 186 3.25 8.13 5.42
CA ALA A 186 3.86 7.01 4.69
C ALA A 186 4.60 5.97 5.57
N ARG A 187 4.56 6.13 6.90
CA ARG A 187 5.21 5.25 7.88
C ARG A 187 4.19 4.66 8.86
N PRO A 188 4.50 3.53 9.53
CA PRO A 188 3.63 2.97 10.56
C PRO A 188 3.30 4.01 11.64
N ALA A 189 2.07 3.96 12.17
CA ALA A 189 1.63 4.84 13.25
C ALA A 189 2.58 4.83 14.45
N TRP A 190 3.22 3.69 14.73
CA TRP A 190 4.23 3.52 15.78
C TRP A 190 5.37 4.56 15.74
N ASP A 191 5.74 5.05 14.55
CA ASP A 191 6.78 6.08 14.39
C ASP A 191 6.32 7.49 14.80
N PHE A 192 5.04 7.64 15.13
CA PHE A 192 4.40 8.91 15.49
C PHE A 192 3.67 8.87 16.84
N SER A 193 3.87 7.82 17.63
CA SER A 193 3.11 7.53 18.85
C SER A 193 3.92 7.61 20.15
N GLN A 194 5.05 8.32 20.14
CA GLN A 194 5.81 8.54 21.37
C GLN A 194 5.00 9.42 22.34
N PRO A 195 4.85 9.04 23.63
CA PRO A 195 4.21 9.88 24.63
C PRO A 195 4.87 11.27 24.75
N LEU A 196 4.06 12.31 24.92
CA LEU A 196 4.54 13.70 24.96
C LEU A 196 5.46 14.03 26.14
N ASP A 197 5.33 13.30 27.25
CA ASP A 197 6.05 13.52 28.50
C ASP A 197 7.31 12.65 28.65
N ASN A 198 7.65 11.88 27.61
CA ASN A 198 8.75 10.94 27.67
C ASN A 198 10.12 11.64 27.55
N ASP A 199 10.88 11.66 28.64
CA ASP A 199 12.23 12.24 28.74
C ASP A 199 13.21 11.24 29.43
N PRO A 200 14.28 10.77 28.75
CA PRO A 200 14.70 11.12 27.40
C PRO A 200 13.81 10.52 26.30
N PRO A 201 13.77 11.12 25.10
CA PRO A 201 12.99 10.59 23.99
C PRO A 201 13.36 9.15 23.63
N ILE A 202 12.33 8.36 23.31
CA ILE A 202 12.44 7.02 22.71
C ILE A 202 12.24 7.10 21.19
N TRP A 203 12.25 5.95 20.52
CA TRP A 203 11.93 5.87 19.10
C TRP A 203 10.55 6.46 18.79
N GLY A 204 10.49 7.35 17.80
CA GLY A 204 9.24 7.94 17.30
C GLY A 204 9.16 9.47 17.46
N THR A 205 8.12 10.05 16.90
CA THR A 205 7.64 11.41 17.18
C THR A 205 6.33 11.35 17.95
N SER A 206 5.79 12.48 18.41
CA SER A 206 4.53 12.50 19.15
C SER A 206 3.33 12.99 18.33
N PHE A 207 3.43 13.06 17.00
CA PHE A 207 2.39 13.65 16.15
C PHE A 207 0.99 13.07 16.40
N LEU A 208 0.87 11.74 16.54
CA LEU A 208 -0.41 11.07 16.79
C LEU A 208 -0.86 11.10 18.27
N GLU A 209 0.00 11.62 19.16
CA GLU A 209 -0.31 11.88 20.58
C GLU A 209 -0.61 13.36 20.85
N LEU A 210 -0.46 14.24 19.85
CA LEU A 210 -0.80 15.65 19.97
C LEU A 210 -2.32 15.83 20.10
N PRO A 211 -2.82 16.46 21.18
CA PRO A 211 -4.25 16.72 21.36
C PRO A 211 -4.88 17.49 20.19
N GLU A 212 -4.08 18.32 19.53
CA GLU A 212 -4.45 19.11 18.36
C GLU A 212 -4.94 18.24 17.18
N PHE A 213 -4.46 17.00 17.07
CA PHE A 213 -4.73 16.12 15.93
C PHE A 213 -5.65 14.92 16.26
N TYR A 214 -6.16 14.78 17.48
CA TYR A 214 -7.00 13.63 17.86
C TYR A 214 -8.29 13.45 17.07
N ASN A 215 -8.81 14.54 16.52
CA ASN A 215 -10.04 14.51 15.73
C ASN A 215 -9.77 14.21 14.25
N LEU A 216 -8.52 14.30 13.80
CA LEU A 216 -8.15 14.13 12.40
C LEU A 216 -8.06 12.65 12.02
N THR A 217 -8.47 12.30 10.80
CA THR A 217 -8.32 10.94 10.27
C THR A 217 -6.92 10.73 9.67
N ALA A 218 -6.10 9.87 10.25
CA ALA A 218 -4.78 9.51 9.76
C ALA A 218 -4.80 8.21 8.95
N LEU A 219 -4.48 8.27 7.67
CA LEU A 219 -4.31 7.09 6.82
C LEU A 219 -2.84 6.67 6.83
N VAL A 220 -2.56 5.47 7.33
CA VAL A 220 -1.20 4.98 7.59
C VAL A 220 -1.00 3.58 7.01
N PRO A 221 0.20 3.15 6.61
CA PRO A 221 0.43 1.77 6.17
C PRO A 221 0.15 0.71 7.24
N GLU A 222 0.19 1.12 8.51
CA GLU A 222 -0.09 0.30 9.67
C GLU A 222 -0.56 1.19 10.83
N GLY A 223 -1.74 0.91 11.39
CA GLY A 223 -2.31 1.61 12.54
C GLY A 223 -2.09 0.86 13.85
N ARG A 224 -2.31 1.55 14.97
CA ARG A 224 -2.33 0.94 16.29
C ARG A 224 -3.68 0.29 16.58
N PRO A 225 -3.76 -0.72 17.47
CA PRO A 225 -5.00 -1.44 17.73
C PRO A 225 -6.13 -0.62 18.37
N TRP A 226 -5.80 0.51 19.02
CA TRP A 226 -6.69 1.21 19.96
C TRP A 226 -7.26 2.52 19.44
N PRO A 227 -6.47 3.42 18.82
CA PRO A 227 -6.96 4.72 18.39
C PRO A 227 -7.91 4.60 17.20
N LEU A 228 -9.07 5.26 17.28
CA LEU A 228 -10.05 5.30 16.20
C LEU A 228 -9.64 6.21 15.03
N GLN A 229 -8.69 7.11 15.25
CA GLN A 229 -8.23 8.10 14.28
C GLN A 229 -7.39 7.47 13.15
N GLU A 230 -6.81 6.30 13.39
CA GLU A 230 -5.84 5.65 12.51
C GLU A 230 -6.52 4.60 11.65
N HIS A 231 -6.37 4.70 10.33
CA HIS A 231 -6.89 3.69 9.41
C HIS A 231 -5.77 3.16 8.52
N ALA A 232 -5.59 1.83 8.54
CA ALA A 232 -4.54 1.24 7.75
C ALA A 232 -4.90 1.17 6.25
N VAL A 233 -4.01 1.69 5.41
CA VAL A 233 -4.08 1.60 3.95
C VAL A 233 -2.95 0.71 3.43
N PRO A 234 -3.13 0.01 2.29
CA PRO A 234 -2.09 -0.84 1.75
C PRO A 234 -0.77 -0.10 1.49
N TYR A 235 0.35 -0.72 1.86
CA TYR A 235 1.67 -0.27 1.40
C TYR A 235 1.69 -0.20 -0.13
N PRO A 236 2.32 0.82 -0.74
CA PRO A 236 2.44 0.88 -2.19
C PRO A 236 3.36 -0.25 -2.68
N THR A 237 2.82 -1.12 -3.55
CA THR A 237 3.63 -2.14 -4.23
C THR A 237 4.45 -1.52 -5.36
N SER A 238 5.29 -2.30 -6.02
CA SER A 238 5.98 -1.86 -7.25
C SER A 238 5.13 -1.92 -8.52
N PHE A 239 3.86 -2.32 -8.42
CA PHE A 239 2.97 -2.56 -9.55
C PHE A 239 1.91 -1.46 -9.67
N HIS A 240 2.06 -0.62 -10.69
CA HIS A 240 1.18 0.51 -10.99
C HIS A 240 0.79 0.48 -12.49
N PRO A 241 -0.18 -0.35 -12.89
CA PRO A 241 -0.61 -0.43 -14.28
C PRO A 241 -1.20 0.91 -14.73
N GLN A 242 -0.82 1.37 -15.93
CA GLN A 242 -1.30 2.64 -16.49
C GLN A 242 -2.80 2.60 -16.84
N ASN A 243 -3.35 1.42 -17.13
CA ASN A 243 -4.74 1.23 -17.51
C ASN A 243 -5.19 -0.21 -17.24
N LEU A 244 -6.48 -0.46 -17.42
CA LEU A 244 -7.11 -1.76 -17.21
C LEU A 244 -6.48 -2.87 -18.08
N ALA A 245 -6.10 -2.59 -19.32
CA ALA A 245 -5.52 -3.60 -20.21
C ALA A 245 -4.18 -4.16 -19.66
N TYR A 246 -3.31 -3.29 -19.12
CA TYR A 246 -2.07 -3.74 -18.47
C TYR A 246 -2.33 -4.51 -17.17
N PHE A 247 -3.35 -4.12 -16.41
CA PHE A 247 -3.78 -4.84 -15.21
C PHE A 247 -4.29 -6.25 -15.54
N GLU A 248 -5.17 -6.37 -16.53
CA GLU A 248 -5.70 -7.65 -16.99
C GLU A 248 -4.61 -8.56 -17.57
N ALA A 249 -3.68 -7.99 -18.35
CA ALA A 249 -2.54 -8.72 -18.86
C ALA A 249 -1.68 -9.32 -17.72
N TRP A 250 -1.51 -8.59 -16.61
CA TRP A 250 -0.84 -9.12 -15.43
C TRP A 250 -1.63 -10.24 -14.76
N ILE A 251 -2.93 -10.09 -14.58
CA ILE A 251 -3.80 -11.16 -14.04
C ILE A 251 -3.67 -12.43 -14.88
N GLN A 252 -3.71 -12.31 -16.22
CA GLN A 252 -3.55 -13.46 -17.11
C GLN A 252 -2.18 -14.13 -16.96
N ARG A 253 -1.11 -13.34 -16.75
CA ARG A 253 0.22 -13.87 -16.45
C ARG A 253 0.24 -14.62 -15.11
N VAL A 254 -0.36 -14.06 -14.07
CA VAL A 254 -0.45 -14.71 -12.75
C VAL A 254 -1.20 -16.04 -12.84
N LYS A 255 -2.34 -16.08 -13.55
CA LYS A 255 -3.14 -17.31 -13.76
C LYS A 255 -2.38 -18.40 -14.51
N ARG A 256 -1.51 -18.03 -15.46
CA ARG A 256 -0.70 -18.97 -16.25
C ARG A 256 0.61 -19.36 -15.56
N SER A 257 0.96 -18.73 -14.43
CA SER A 257 2.24 -18.98 -13.77
C SER A 257 2.25 -20.35 -13.10
N ARG A 258 3.22 -21.19 -13.47
CA ARG A 258 3.39 -22.52 -12.88
C ARG A 258 3.95 -22.40 -11.47
N ARG A 259 3.22 -22.93 -10.48
CA ARG A 259 3.66 -22.97 -9.08
C ARG A 259 4.62 -24.16 -8.87
N THR A 260 5.92 -23.86 -8.86
CA THR A 260 6.98 -24.87 -8.69
C THR A 260 7.42 -25.00 -7.23
N SER A 261 7.10 -24.01 -6.39
CA SER A 261 7.40 -24.00 -4.96
C SER A 261 6.11 -24.09 -4.15
N LEU A 262 6.08 -24.91 -3.11
CA LEU A 262 4.91 -24.98 -2.22
C LEU A 262 4.79 -23.67 -1.43
N MET A 263 5.85 -23.27 -0.72
CA MET A 263 5.87 -22.05 0.07
C MET A 263 7.11 -21.19 -0.24
N LEU A 264 7.01 -19.90 0.06
CA LEU A 264 8.09 -18.93 -0.07
C LEU A 264 8.13 -18.00 1.13
N PHE A 265 9.34 -17.69 1.59
CA PHE A 265 9.57 -16.63 2.54
C PHE A 265 10.57 -15.63 1.95
N ALA A 266 10.12 -14.40 1.76
CA ALA A 266 10.97 -13.26 1.39
C ALA A 266 11.14 -12.36 2.61
N GLY A 267 12.38 -12.17 3.07
CA GLY A 267 12.64 -11.35 4.25
C GLY A 267 14.10 -11.31 4.66
N GLY A 268 14.50 -10.16 5.20
CA GLY A 268 15.76 -9.98 5.94
C GLY A 268 15.56 -10.19 7.44
N GLY A 269 16.65 -10.50 8.15
CA GLY A 269 16.66 -10.62 9.62
C GLY A 269 16.13 -11.96 10.15
N GLY A 270 16.68 -12.56 11.21
CA GLY A 270 17.90 -12.20 11.93
C GLY A 270 18.49 -13.41 12.67
N ILE A 271 19.79 -13.36 12.92
CA ILE A 271 20.59 -14.27 13.77
C ILE A 271 20.34 -13.92 15.26
N GLY A 272 19.20 -13.30 15.57
CA GLY A 272 18.84 -12.91 16.94
C GLY A 272 18.90 -14.12 17.86
N SER A 273 19.46 -13.93 19.05
CA SER A 273 19.70 -14.99 20.02
C SER A 273 18.40 -15.63 20.52
N THR A 274 17.28 -14.89 20.47
CA THR A 274 15.96 -15.36 20.91
C THR A 274 15.19 -16.10 19.79
N PRO A 275 14.41 -17.15 20.13
CA PRO A 275 13.49 -17.78 19.18
C PRO A 275 12.51 -16.75 18.63
N ASN A 276 12.53 -16.56 17.31
CA ASN A 276 11.56 -15.70 16.61
C ASN A 276 11.06 -16.42 15.37
N ILE A 277 9.82 -16.10 14.98
CA ILE A 277 9.11 -16.75 13.89
C ILE A 277 9.86 -16.70 12.56
N ARG A 278 10.53 -15.57 12.24
CA ARG A 278 11.33 -15.43 11.02
C ARG A 278 12.51 -16.39 10.99
N ARG A 279 13.20 -16.57 12.12
CA ARG A 279 14.28 -17.54 12.29
C ARG A 279 13.77 -18.97 12.22
N SER A 280 12.65 -19.29 12.87
CA SER A 280 12.05 -20.63 12.81
C SER A 280 11.68 -21.00 11.38
N ILE A 281 11.00 -20.10 10.65
CA ILE A 281 10.68 -20.28 9.23
C ILE A 281 11.93 -20.51 8.40
N ARG A 282 12.97 -19.66 8.57
CA ARG A 282 14.24 -19.82 7.84
C ARG A 282 14.87 -21.19 8.09
N ASN A 283 14.99 -21.59 9.35
CA ASN A 283 15.60 -22.86 9.72
C ASN A 283 14.84 -24.06 9.13
N GLU A 284 13.50 -24.06 9.18
CA GLU A 284 12.67 -25.12 8.61
C GLU A 284 12.81 -25.17 7.07
N CYS A 285 12.88 -24.00 6.42
CA CYS A 285 13.11 -23.90 4.99
C CYS A 285 14.50 -24.39 4.57
N GLU A 286 15.55 -24.09 5.33
CA GLU A 286 16.91 -24.57 5.07
C GLU A 286 17.02 -26.10 5.31
N ASN A 287 16.48 -26.61 6.42
CA ASN A 287 16.50 -28.04 6.75
C ASN A 287 15.74 -28.89 5.73
N SER A 288 14.61 -28.40 5.22
CA SER A 288 13.84 -29.10 4.17
C SER A 288 14.60 -29.20 2.84
N THR A 289 15.62 -28.36 2.62
CA THR A 289 16.48 -28.41 1.42
C THR A 289 17.57 -29.50 1.56
N ILE A 290 18.00 -29.77 2.80
CA ILE A 290 19.07 -30.71 3.16
C ILE A 290 18.54 -32.16 3.26
N ASN A 291 17.34 -32.37 3.78
CA ASN A 291 16.77 -33.70 4.04
C ASN A 291 16.14 -34.40 2.81
N ASN A 292 16.53 -34.01 1.59
CA ASN A 292 16.16 -34.67 0.33
C ASN A 292 16.58 -36.17 0.24
N ILE A 293 17.17 -36.75 1.29
CA ILE A 293 17.66 -38.13 1.29
C ILE A 293 16.88 -39.06 2.22
N THR A 294 16.14 -38.58 3.24
CA THR A 294 15.50 -39.52 4.19
C THR A 294 14.22 -39.00 4.85
N SER A 295 13.18 -39.83 4.70
CA SER A 295 11.91 -39.93 5.44
C SER A 295 10.72 -39.07 4.97
N ASN A 296 9.63 -39.77 4.61
CA ASN A 296 8.23 -39.37 4.36
C ASN A 296 7.90 -38.22 3.37
N PHE A 297 8.83 -37.33 3.03
CA PHE A 297 8.64 -36.25 2.04
C PHE A 297 8.66 -36.71 0.57
N ASN A 298 9.05 -37.96 0.33
CA ASN A 298 9.02 -38.60 -0.97
C ASN A 298 7.61 -38.68 -1.59
N ILE A 299 6.52 -38.45 -0.85
CA ILE A 299 5.15 -38.53 -1.41
C ILE A 299 4.81 -37.31 -2.29
N ILE A 300 5.18 -36.09 -1.86
CA ILE A 300 4.93 -34.85 -2.64
C ILE A 300 5.80 -34.80 -3.89
N GLN A 301 7.04 -35.29 -3.78
CA GLN A 301 7.98 -35.39 -4.90
C GLN A 301 7.62 -36.53 -5.87
N ARG A 302 7.11 -37.68 -5.38
CA ARG A 302 6.63 -38.80 -6.22
C ARG A 302 5.36 -38.48 -6.99
N ASN A 303 4.50 -37.59 -6.49
CA ASN A 303 3.34 -37.08 -7.22
C ASN A 303 3.67 -35.90 -8.17
N GLY A 304 4.93 -35.44 -8.22
CA GLY A 304 5.42 -34.47 -9.23
C GLY A 304 4.85 -33.05 -9.15
N MET A 305 4.20 -32.65 -8.05
CA MET A 305 3.46 -31.38 -7.97
C MET A 305 4.36 -30.15 -7.74
N TYR A 306 5.36 -30.25 -6.87
CA TYR A 306 6.30 -29.16 -6.55
C TYR A 306 7.75 -29.61 -6.67
N SER A 307 8.62 -28.73 -7.20
CA SER A 307 10.07 -28.98 -7.29
C SER A 307 10.85 -28.49 -6.06
N LYS A 308 10.27 -27.55 -5.29
CA LYS A 308 10.85 -27.02 -4.05
C LYS A 308 9.77 -26.91 -2.97
N LEU A 309 10.04 -27.36 -1.75
CA LEU A 309 9.09 -27.21 -0.65
C LEU A 309 9.05 -25.76 -0.19
N CYS A 310 10.17 -25.23 0.32
CA CYS A 310 10.26 -23.83 0.71
C CYS A 310 11.32 -23.08 -0.11
N HIS A 311 10.94 -21.95 -0.69
CA HIS A 311 11.86 -21.02 -1.35
C HIS A 311 12.17 -19.83 -0.43
N MET A 312 13.41 -19.76 0.06
CA MET A 312 13.94 -18.57 0.72
C MET A 312 14.42 -17.53 -0.27
N VAL A 313 13.92 -16.30 -0.14
CA VAL A 313 14.48 -15.11 -0.79
C VAL A 313 15.09 -14.24 0.30
N ASP A 314 16.42 -14.20 0.33
CA ASP A 314 17.14 -13.36 1.27
C ASP A 314 17.00 -11.89 0.86
N CYS A 315 16.35 -11.10 1.71
CA CYS A 315 16.17 -9.67 1.52
C CYS A 315 16.96 -8.85 2.56
N SER A 316 18.01 -9.44 3.14
CA SER A 316 18.91 -8.75 4.07
C SER A 316 19.61 -7.57 3.38
N ASN A 317 20.02 -6.56 4.17
CA ASN A 317 20.70 -5.36 3.69
C ASN A 317 19.93 -4.57 2.62
N GLY A 318 18.59 -4.56 2.66
CA GLY A 318 17.77 -3.74 1.78
C GLY A 318 17.71 -4.18 0.31
N ILE A 319 18.32 -5.30 -0.09
CA ILE A 319 18.46 -5.65 -1.52
C ILE A 319 17.14 -5.85 -2.27
N CYS A 320 16.02 -6.04 -1.56
CA CYS A 320 14.69 -6.22 -2.14
C CYS A 320 13.85 -4.93 -2.17
N GLU A 321 14.27 -3.87 -1.48
CA GLU A 321 13.41 -2.71 -1.18
C GLU A 321 12.91 -1.99 -2.44
N HIS A 322 13.80 -1.83 -3.43
CA HIS A 322 13.50 -1.14 -4.70
C HIS A 322 13.74 -2.02 -5.95
N ASP A 323 13.96 -3.32 -5.78
CA ASP A 323 14.14 -4.28 -6.88
C ASP A 323 13.06 -5.39 -6.84
N PRO A 324 11.86 -5.12 -7.38
CA PRO A 324 10.76 -6.07 -7.34
C PRO A 324 11.02 -7.36 -8.11
N ILE A 325 12.02 -7.39 -9.01
CA ILE A 325 12.34 -8.61 -9.76
C ILE A 325 12.80 -9.72 -8.81
N ARG A 326 13.47 -9.37 -7.71
CA ARG A 326 14.04 -10.31 -6.74
C ARG A 326 12.99 -11.10 -5.99
N PHE A 327 11.87 -10.47 -5.62
CA PHE A 327 10.79 -11.14 -4.88
C PHE A 327 9.61 -11.53 -5.77
N MET A 328 9.24 -10.74 -6.78
CA MET A 328 8.06 -11.04 -7.62
C MET A 328 8.25 -12.30 -8.47
N LYS A 329 9.44 -12.52 -9.03
CA LYS A 329 9.72 -13.71 -9.85
C LYS A 329 9.54 -15.00 -9.03
N PRO A 330 10.15 -15.16 -7.84
CA PRO A 330 9.93 -16.35 -7.03
C PRO A 330 8.53 -16.40 -6.40
N MET A 331 7.88 -15.27 -6.08
CA MET A 331 6.48 -15.27 -5.63
C MET A 331 5.51 -15.80 -6.69
N LEU A 332 5.70 -15.46 -7.97
CA LEU A 332 4.91 -16.03 -9.09
C LEU A 332 5.05 -17.56 -9.20
N GLN A 333 6.13 -18.12 -8.65
CA GLN A 333 6.42 -19.56 -8.67
C GLN A 333 5.98 -20.27 -7.38
N ALA A 334 5.52 -19.54 -6.37
CA ALA A 334 5.13 -20.09 -5.07
C ALA A 334 3.60 -20.13 -4.91
N THR A 335 3.09 -21.20 -4.29
CA THR A 335 1.66 -21.29 -3.93
C THR A 335 1.35 -20.46 -2.69
N PHE A 336 2.15 -20.60 -1.63
CA PHE A 336 1.99 -19.91 -0.35
C PHE A 336 3.14 -18.94 -0.08
N CYS A 337 2.85 -17.75 0.42
CA CYS A 337 3.84 -16.74 0.79
C CYS A 337 3.75 -16.44 2.28
N LEU A 338 4.79 -16.79 3.02
CA LEU A 338 4.85 -16.66 4.46
C LEU A 338 5.05 -15.18 4.83
N GLN A 339 4.12 -14.63 5.62
CA GLN A 339 4.10 -13.24 6.07
C GLN A 339 4.22 -13.14 7.61
N PRO A 340 5.33 -13.60 8.21
CA PRO A 340 5.54 -13.41 9.64
C PRO A 340 5.74 -11.93 9.99
N PRO A 341 5.30 -11.47 11.17
CA PRO A 341 5.56 -10.12 11.67
C PRO A 341 7.07 -9.83 11.80
N GLY A 342 7.42 -8.55 11.94
CA GLY A 342 8.79 -8.09 12.20
C GLY A 342 8.86 -7.12 13.37
N ASP A 343 9.57 -6.02 13.14
CA ASP A 343 9.58 -4.86 14.04
C ASP A 343 8.17 -4.30 14.22
N THR A 344 7.35 -4.37 13.15
CA THR A 344 5.92 -4.08 13.20
C THR A 344 5.07 -5.30 12.75
N PRO A 345 3.79 -5.37 13.18
CA PRO A 345 2.85 -6.43 12.80
C PRO A 345 2.69 -6.69 11.30
N THR A 346 2.67 -5.67 10.45
CA THR A 346 2.34 -5.80 9.02
C THR A 346 3.56 -5.68 8.11
N ARG A 347 3.39 -6.02 6.82
CA ARG A 347 4.48 -5.99 5.83
C ARG A 347 3.95 -5.67 4.44
N ARG A 348 4.67 -4.83 3.70
CA ARG A 348 4.46 -4.58 2.25
C ARG A 348 4.38 -5.87 1.42
N SER A 349 5.21 -6.86 1.76
CA SER A 349 5.27 -8.20 1.14
C SER A 349 3.92 -8.92 1.10
N THR A 350 2.97 -8.59 1.98
CA THR A 350 1.60 -9.09 1.92
C THR A 350 0.92 -8.70 0.61
N PHE A 351 1.00 -7.43 0.21
CA PHE A 351 0.40 -6.93 -1.02
C PHE A 351 1.17 -7.36 -2.28
N ASP A 352 2.49 -7.55 -2.16
CA ASP A 352 3.29 -8.14 -3.22
C ASP A 352 2.90 -9.61 -3.49
N ALA A 353 2.63 -10.38 -2.43
CA ALA A 353 2.15 -11.76 -2.55
C ALA A 353 0.77 -11.81 -3.22
N ILE A 354 -0.17 -10.94 -2.81
CA ILE A 354 -1.48 -10.82 -3.47
C ILE A 354 -1.30 -10.46 -4.96
N THR A 355 -0.42 -9.51 -5.27
CA THR A 355 -0.10 -9.11 -6.65
C THR A 355 0.48 -10.27 -7.47
N ALA A 356 1.23 -11.18 -6.84
CA ALA A 356 1.78 -12.38 -7.47
C ALA A 356 0.80 -13.58 -7.54
N GLY A 357 -0.40 -13.45 -6.96
CA GLY A 357 -1.32 -14.57 -6.73
C GLY A 357 -0.73 -15.67 -5.86
N CYS A 358 0.17 -15.30 -4.95
CA CYS A 358 0.74 -16.19 -3.93
C CYS A 358 -0.08 -16.03 -2.65
N ILE A 359 -0.66 -17.12 -2.14
CA ILE A 359 -1.60 -17.11 -1.01
C ILE A 359 -0.85 -16.67 0.25
N PRO A 360 -1.17 -15.51 0.87
CA PRO A 360 -0.51 -15.07 2.10
C PRO A 360 -0.77 -16.05 3.25
N VAL A 361 0.28 -16.35 4.02
CA VAL A 361 0.19 -17.11 5.27
C VAL A 361 0.55 -16.19 6.42
N PHE A 362 -0.42 -15.89 7.28
CA PHE A 362 -0.26 -15.02 8.45
C PHE A 362 -0.01 -15.82 9.72
N PHE A 363 0.72 -15.20 10.65
CA PHE A 363 1.10 -15.83 11.92
C PHE A 363 0.62 -15.09 13.17
N GLU A 364 -0.01 -13.93 12.99
CA GLU A 364 -0.60 -13.10 14.05
C GLU A 364 -1.90 -12.49 13.52
N GLU A 365 -2.92 -12.37 14.38
CA GLU A 365 -4.18 -11.73 13.98
C GLU A 365 -4.04 -10.22 13.77
N LEU A 366 -3.12 -9.57 14.52
CA LEU A 366 -2.85 -8.14 14.41
C LEU A 366 -2.19 -7.73 13.07
N THR A 367 -1.90 -8.70 12.18
CA THR A 367 -1.38 -8.42 10.84
C THR A 367 -2.48 -7.86 9.91
N ALA A 368 -2.63 -8.39 8.70
CA ALA A 368 -3.58 -7.85 7.74
C ALA A 368 -5.03 -7.87 8.27
N LYS A 369 -5.42 -8.94 9.00
CA LYS A 369 -6.80 -9.23 9.45
C LYS A 369 -7.46 -8.06 10.17
N LEU A 370 -6.75 -7.39 11.08
CA LEU A 370 -7.29 -6.26 11.85
C LEU A 370 -6.90 -4.88 11.29
N GLN A 371 -5.98 -4.83 10.33
CA GLN A 371 -5.40 -3.57 9.85
C GLN A 371 -6.15 -3.04 8.62
N TYR A 372 -6.39 -3.90 7.62
CA TYR A 372 -6.81 -3.45 6.30
C TYR A 372 -8.30 -3.68 6.01
N GLU A 373 -9.18 -3.57 7.01
CA GLU A 373 -10.61 -3.94 6.88
C GLU A 373 -11.34 -3.21 5.72
N TRP A 374 -10.94 -1.97 5.41
CA TRP A 374 -11.49 -1.20 4.29
C TRP A 374 -11.12 -1.76 2.90
N HIS A 375 -10.06 -2.56 2.83
CA HIS A 375 -9.48 -3.07 1.58
C HIS A 375 -9.52 -4.59 1.47
N LEU A 376 -9.49 -5.26 2.62
CA LEU A 376 -9.50 -6.71 2.82
C LEU A 376 -10.50 -6.98 3.96
N PRO A 377 -11.78 -7.26 3.65
CA PRO A 377 -12.81 -7.48 4.66
C PRO A 377 -12.50 -8.69 5.55
N ALA A 378 -12.70 -8.54 6.87
CA ALA A 378 -12.38 -9.55 7.89
C ALA A 378 -13.05 -10.92 7.62
N ASP A 379 -14.29 -10.91 7.12
CA ASP A 379 -15.08 -12.10 6.79
C ASP A 379 -14.55 -12.90 5.59
N LYS A 380 -13.72 -12.27 4.74
CA LYS A 380 -13.16 -12.90 3.53
C LYS A 380 -11.74 -13.41 3.69
N TYR A 381 -11.11 -13.23 4.85
CA TYR A 381 -9.71 -13.62 5.06
C TYR A 381 -9.44 -15.09 4.77
N SER A 382 -10.38 -15.98 5.13
CA SER A 382 -10.26 -17.42 4.89
C SER A 382 -10.37 -17.79 3.40
N GLU A 383 -10.87 -16.89 2.54
CA GLU A 383 -10.98 -17.13 1.09
C GLU A 383 -9.65 -16.93 0.35
N PHE A 384 -8.77 -16.05 0.87
CA PHE A 384 -7.55 -15.66 0.17
C PHE A 384 -6.26 -15.85 0.97
N SER A 385 -6.34 -16.24 2.24
CA SER A 385 -5.17 -16.42 3.11
C SER A 385 -5.26 -17.66 3.99
N VAL A 386 -4.12 -18.04 4.55
CA VAL A 386 -4.01 -19.10 5.57
C VAL A 386 -3.51 -18.48 6.86
N PHE A 387 -4.02 -18.94 8.00
CA PHE A 387 -3.54 -18.55 9.32
C PHE A 387 -2.91 -19.74 10.01
N ILE A 388 -1.72 -19.54 10.59
CA ILE A 388 -1.00 -20.53 11.40
C ILE A 388 -0.54 -19.81 12.68
N PRO A 389 -1.00 -20.20 13.88
CA PRO A 389 -0.54 -19.57 15.11
C PRO A 389 0.98 -19.61 15.22
N LYS A 390 1.60 -18.47 15.52
CA LYS A 390 3.05 -18.33 15.65
C LYS A 390 3.65 -19.30 16.66
N GLU A 391 2.94 -19.56 17.74
CA GLU A 391 3.36 -20.44 18.83
C GLU A 391 3.62 -21.86 18.33
N GLU A 392 2.77 -22.38 17.43
CA GLU A 392 2.93 -23.71 16.83
C GLU A 392 4.23 -23.82 16.02
N VAL A 393 4.66 -22.72 15.38
CA VAL A 393 5.87 -22.69 14.55
C VAL A 393 7.13 -22.44 15.38
N VAL A 394 7.05 -21.58 16.40
CA VAL A 394 8.20 -21.23 17.25
C VAL A 394 8.50 -22.33 18.26
N PHE A 395 7.46 -22.93 18.87
CA PHE A 395 7.61 -23.93 19.93
C PHE A 395 7.46 -25.38 19.46
N LYS A 396 7.18 -25.60 18.16
CA LYS A 396 6.99 -26.92 17.53
C LYS A 396 5.82 -27.75 18.08
N GLY A 397 4.80 -27.08 18.62
CA GLY A 397 3.65 -27.70 19.28
C GLY A 397 3.73 -27.55 20.78
#